data_AF-A0A2M8EH33-F1
#
_entry.id   AF-A0A2M8EH33-F1
#
_cell.length_a   1.000
_cell.length_b   1.000
_cell.length_c   1.000
_cell.angle_alpha   90.00
_cell.angle_beta   90.00
_cell.angle_gamma   90.00
#
_symmetry.space_group_name_H-M   'P 1'
#
loop_
_entity.id
_entity.type
_entity.pdbx_description
1 polymer ?
#
loop_
_entity_poly.entity_id
_entity_poly.type
_entity_poly.pdbx_seq_one_letter_code
_entity_poly.pdbx_strand_id
1 'polypeptide(L)'
;GVVPMLFANLPTPAIAGNMAAKLFAAQTWVAVVCGLLLLLTLRTNQPLAQENKAQSALLFIVGGVLLALLSQYVAAPHIVARDNLRLWHSVGTALYVLQWLCAGVTFKKLLD
;
A
#
# COMPACT_ATOMS: atom_id res chain seq x y z
N GLY A 1 13.37 11.13 2.12
CA GLY A 1 12.79 9.80 1.81
C GLY A 1 13.85 8.91 1.19
N VAL A 2 13.73 7.58 1.33
CA VAL A 2 14.73 6.63 0.83
C VAL A 2 14.89 6.63 -0.69
N VAL A 3 13.80 6.84 -1.44
CA VAL A 3 13.83 6.86 -2.92
C VAL A 3 14.68 8.02 -3.47
N PRO A 4 14.50 9.29 -3.07
CA PRO A 4 15.41 10.36 -3.48
C PRO A 4 16.89 10.08 -3.23
N MET A 5 17.23 9.40 -2.12
CA MET A 5 18.61 9.02 -1.82
C MET A 5 19.15 7.98 -2.82
N LEU A 6 18.32 7.04 -3.30
CA LEU A 6 18.73 6.10 -4.35
C LEU A 6 19.07 6.81 -5.66
N PHE A 7 18.28 7.81 -6.06
CA PHE A 7 18.54 8.58 -7.27
C PHE A 7 19.74 9.52 -7.14
N ALA A 8 20.06 9.98 -5.92
CA ALA A 8 21.23 10.83 -5.66
C ALA A 8 22.55 10.03 -5.62
N ASN A 9 22.52 8.76 -5.20
CA ASN A 9 23.74 7.99 -4.91
C ASN A 9 24.03 6.85 -5.89
N LEU A 10 23.06 6.43 -6.73
CA LEU A 10 23.28 5.33 -7.66
C LEU A 10 23.74 5.82 -9.04
N PRO A 11 24.58 5.03 -9.76
CA PRO A 11 25.22 5.48 -11.00
C PRO A 11 24.25 5.85 -12.13
N THR A 12 23.05 5.27 -12.16
CA THR A 12 22.05 5.57 -13.19
C THR A 12 20.62 5.60 -12.64
N PRO A 13 19.72 6.42 -13.24
CA PRO A 13 18.30 6.45 -12.88
C PRO A 13 17.56 5.12 -13.08
N ALA A 14 18.05 4.24 -13.95
CA ALA A 14 17.48 2.92 -14.18
C ALA A 14 17.76 1.98 -12.99
N ILE A 15 19.00 1.96 -12.49
CA ILE A 15 19.37 1.18 -11.30
C ILE A 15 18.61 1.70 -10.07
N ALA A 16 18.52 3.03 -9.91
CA ALA A 16 17.76 3.65 -8.83
C ALA A 16 16.26 3.29 -8.88
N GLY A 17 15.64 3.34 -10.08
CA GLY A 17 14.24 2.95 -10.27
C GLY A 17 13.97 1.49 -9.92
N ASN A 18 14.84 0.57 -10.36
CA ASN A 18 14.73 -0.86 -10.03
C ASN A 18 14.88 -1.12 -8.53
N MET A 19 15.80 -0.42 -7.86
CA MET A 19 15.96 -0.54 -6.41
C MET A 19 14.75 0.05 -5.66
N ALA A 20 14.22 1.19 -6.12
CA ALA A 20 13.00 1.77 -5.57
C ALA A 20 11.82 0.79 -5.68
N ALA A 21 11.65 0.12 -6.83
CA ALA A 21 10.61 -0.89 -7.02
C ALA A 21 10.72 -2.06 -6.02
N LYS A 22 11.94 -2.50 -5.69
CA LYS A 22 12.16 -3.52 -4.64
C LYS A 22 11.74 -3.03 -3.25
N LEU A 23 12.00 -1.76 -2.91
CA LEU A 23 11.56 -1.17 -1.64
C LEU A 23 10.03 -1.07 -1.56
N PHE A 24 9.36 -0.69 -2.65
CA PHE A 24 7.89 -0.68 -2.72
C PHE A 24 7.31 -2.10 -2.62
N ALA A 25 7.98 -3.11 -3.21
CA ALA A 25 7.59 -4.50 -3.05
C ALA A 25 7.67 -4.96 -1.60
N ALA A 26 8.77 -4.65 -0.91
CA ALA A 26 8.93 -4.95 0.51
C ALA A 26 7.84 -4.26 1.35
N GLN A 27 7.58 -2.98 1.10
CA GLN A 27 6.52 -2.23 1.79
C GLN A 27 5.12 -2.81 1.52
N THR A 28 4.86 -3.27 0.29
CA THR A 28 3.61 -3.94 -0.08
C THR A 28 3.43 -5.21 0.72
N TRP A 29 4.45 -6.07 0.82
CA TRP A 29 4.38 -7.30 1.61
C TRP A 29 4.15 -7.02 3.11
N VAL A 30 4.81 -6.01 3.67
CA VAL A 30 4.54 -5.58 5.04
C VAL A 30 3.08 -5.15 5.20
N ALA A 31 2.55 -4.34 4.29
CA ALA A 31 1.15 -3.91 4.33
C ALA A 31 0.16 -5.07 4.21
N VAL A 32 0.44 -6.04 3.33
CA VAL A 32 -0.37 -7.26 3.15
C VAL A 32 -0.38 -8.09 4.44
N VAL A 33 0.80 -8.34 5.04
CA VAL A 33 0.91 -9.12 6.28
C VAL A 33 0.17 -8.41 7.42
N CYS A 34 0.39 -7.11 7.60
CA CYS A 34 -0.33 -6.34 8.62
C CYS A 34 -1.85 -6.35 8.40
N GLY A 35 -2.29 -6.16 7.15
CA GLY A 35 -3.71 -6.25 6.80
C GLY A 35 -4.30 -7.61 7.15
N LEU A 36 -3.61 -8.69 6.79
CA LEU A 36 -4.05 -10.05 7.11
C LEU A 36 -4.14 -10.31 8.62
N LEU A 37 -3.14 -9.86 9.39
CA LEU A 37 -3.17 -9.98 10.85
C LEU A 37 -4.34 -9.21 11.47
N LEU A 38 -4.63 -8.00 10.97
CA LEU A 38 -5.79 -7.22 11.41
C LEU A 38 -7.11 -7.92 11.07
N LEU A 39 -7.23 -8.51 9.87
CA LEU A 39 -8.42 -9.28 9.48
C LEU A 39 -8.63 -10.50 10.40
N LEU A 40 -7.57 -11.24 10.71
CA LEU A 40 -7.63 -12.40 11.61
C LEU A 40 -8.03 -12.01 13.03
N THR A 41 -7.46 -10.91 13.55
CA THR A 41 -7.75 -10.41 14.89
C THR A 41 -9.19 -9.90 15.00
N LEU A 42 -9.64 -9.14 13.99
CA LEU A 42 -11.01 -8.65 13.93
C LEU A 42 -12.01 -9.80 13.85
N ARG A 43 -11.76 -10.84 13.04
CA ARG A 43 -12.66 -11.98 12.88
C ARG A 43 -12.82 -12.81 14.16
N THR A 44 -11.77 -12.90 14.97
CA THR A 44 -11.74 -13.74 16.17
C THR A 44 -12.44 -13.09 17.37
N ASN A 45 -12.46 -11.76 17.44
CA ASN A 45 -12.91 -11.00 18.62
C ASN A 45 -14.24 -10.24 18.41
N GLN A 46 -15.18 -10.73 17.58
CA GLN A 46 -16.47 -10.04 17.35
C GLN A 46 -17.56 -10.46 18.36
N PRO A 47 -17.94 -9.61 19.34
CA PRO A 47 -19.26 -9.71 19.96
C PRO A 47 -20.34 -9.18 19.01
N LEU A 48 -21.53 -9.80 19.03
CA LEU A 48 -22.68 -9.54 18.12
C LEU A 48 -23.10 -8.05 18.02
N ALA A 49 -22.79 -7.21 19.01
CA ALA A 49 -23.14 -5.78 19.03
C ALA A 49 -22.13 -4.88 18.27
N GLN A 50 -20.93 -5.38 17.93
CA GLN A 50 -19.83 -4.58 17.37
C GLN A 50 -19.65 -4.78 15.85
N GLU A 51 -20.53 -5.57 15.22
CA GLU A 51 -20.42 -5.98 13.82
C GLU A 51 -20.38 -4.81 12.82
N ASN A 52 -21.17 -3.75 13.03
CA ASN A 52 -21.22 -2.62 12.09
C ASN A 52 -19.88 -1.86 12.01
N LYS A 53 -19.18 -1.70 13.14
CA LYS A 53 -17.90 -0.99 13.18
C LYS A 53 -16.79 -1.85 12.55
N ALA A 54 -16.82 -3.14 12.85
CA ALA A 54 -15.90 -4.11 12.28
C ALA A 54 -16.07 -4.28 10.77
N GLN A 55 -17.29 -4.43 10.26
CA GLN A 55 -17.57 -4.49 8.83
C GLN A 55 -17.04 -3.27 8.09
N SER A 56 -17.21 -2.08 8.65
CA SER A 56 -16.67 -0.86 8.08
C SER A 56 -15.12 -0.88 8.07
N ALA A 57 -14.47 -1.31 9.17
CA ALA A 57 -13.01 -1.44 9.21
C ALA A 57 -12.48 -2.51 8.23
N LEU A 58 -13.19 -3.64 8.07
CA LEU A 58 -12.85 -4.69 7.11
C LEU A 58 -12.78 -4.15 5.68
N LEU A 59 -13.73 -3.30 5.27
CA LEU A 59 -13.72 -2.67 3.94
C LEU A 59 -12.46 -1.84 3.70
N PHE A 60 -12.03 -1.04 4.69
CA PHE A 60 -10.82 -0.24 4.57
C PHE A 60 -9.54 -1.07 4.60
N ILE A 61 -9.49 -2.16 5.39
CA ILE A 61 -8.34 -3.07 5.42
C ILE A 61 -8.18 -3.78 4.08
N VAL A 62 -9.26 -4.41 3.58
CA VAL A 62 -9.24 -5.10 2.28
C VAL A 62 -8.94 -4.13 1.15
N GLY A 63 -9.58 -2.95 1.15
CA GLY A 63 -9.31 -1.89 0.18
C GLY A 63 -7.84 -1.46 0.20
N GLY A 64 -7.26 -1.24 1.37
CA GLY A 64 -5.84 -0.89 1.53
C GLY A 64 -4.90 -1.97 1.01
N VAL A 65 -5.19 -3.25 1.28
CA VAL A 65 -4.41 -4.38 0.76
C VAL A 65 -4.51 -4.47 -0.76
N LEU A 66 -5.71 -4.33 -1.33
CA LEU A 66 -5.92 -4.35 -2.78
C LEU A 66 -5.19 -3.20 -3.48
N LEU A 67 -5.25 -1.98 -2.93
CA LEU A 67 -4.53 -0.82 -3.45
C LEU A 67 -3.01 -1.04 -3.44
N ALA A 68 -2.49 -1.67 -2.38
CA ALA A 68 -1.07 -2.04 -2.29
C ALA A 68 -0.67 -3.01 -3.41
N LEU A 69 -1.49 -4.05 -3.65
CA LEU A 69 -1.27 -5.03 -4.70
C LEU A 69 -1.35 -4.39 -6.09
N LEU A 70 -2.32 -3.50 -6.35
CA LEU A 70 -2.41 -2.76 -7.61
C LEU A 70 -1.19 -1.86 -7.84
N SER A 71 -0.70 -1.19 -6.79
CA SER A 71 0.51 -0.38 -6.87
C SER A 71 1.72 -1.24 -7.28
N GLN A 72 1.86 -2.42 -6.66
CA GLN A 72 3.00 -3.32 -6.88
C GLN A 72 2.95 -4.06 -8.22
N TYR A 73 1.80 -4.58 -8.62
CA TYR A 73 1.68 -5.47 -9.79
C TYR A 73 1.20 -4.75 -11.05
N VAL A 74 0.61 -3.56 -10.93
CA VAL A 74 0.14 -2.76 -12.08
C VAL A 74 1.01 -1.53 -12.26
N ALA A 75 1.09 -0.63 -11.27
CA ALA A 75 1.80 0.63 -11.47
C ALA A 75 3.34 0.43 -11.58
N ALA A 76 3.94 -0.38 -10.70
CA ALA A 76 5.40 -0.51 -10.64
C ALA A 76 6.04 -1.06 -11.93
N PRO A 77 5.52 -2.10 -12.61
CA PRO A 77 6.08 -2.59 -13.86
C PRO A 77 6.10 -1.52 -14.97
N HIS A 78 5.02 -0.75 -15.12
CA HIS A 78 4.97 0.32 -16.12
C HIS A 78 5.89 1.50 -15.78
N ILE A 79 6.00 1.87 -14.50
CA ILE A 79 6.96 2.91 -14.03
C ILE A 79 8.40 2.48 -14.32
N VAL A 80 8.75 1.22 -14.03
CA VAL A 80 10.09 0.67 -14.25
C VAL A 80 10.40 0.56 -15.75
N ALA A 81 9.43 0.12 -16.56
CA ALA A 81 9.54 0.07 -18.01
C ALA A 81 9.62 1.46 -18.67
N ARG A 82 9.40 2.55 -17.90
CA ARG A 82 9.32 3.93 -18.38
C ARG A 82 8.22 4.15 -19.43
N ASP A 83 7.27 3.22 -19.53
CA ASP A 83 6.08 3.35 -20.35
C ASP A 83 5.21 4.45 -19.75
N ASN A 84 4.86 5.47 -20.54
CA ASN A 84 4.00 6.60 -20.13
C ASN A 84 4.26 7.08 -18.69
N LEU A 85 5.53 7.31 -18.35
CA LEU A 85 5.99 7.47 -16.97
C LEU A 85 5.17 8.47 -16.15
N ARG A 86 4.75 9.59 -16.75
CA ARG A 86 3.95 10.61 -16.06
C ARG A 86 2.59 10.05 -15.60
N LEU A 87 1.91 9.31 -16.47
CA LEU A 87 0.62 8.68 -16.16
C LEU A 87 0.78 7.67 -15.03
N TRP A 88 1.69 6.70 -15.22
CA TRP A 88 1.85 5.60 -14.27
C TRP A 88 2.43 6.04 -12.93
N HIS A 89 3.27 7.07 -12.91
CA HIS A 89 3.72 7.69 -11.68
C HIS A 89 2.57 8.38 -10.94
N SER A 90 1.72 9.14 -11.65
CA SER A 90 0.51 9.74 -11.05
C SER A 90 -0.46 8.69 -10.52
N VAL A 91 -0.67 7.60 -11.25
CA VAL A 91 -1.49 6.46 -10.80
C VAL A 91 -0.89 5.83 -9.54
N GLY A 92 0.42 5.56 -9.54
CA GLY A 92 1.12 5.03 -8.36
C GLY A 92 1.01 5.94 -7.14
N THR A 93 1.15 7.27 -7.32
CA THR A 93 0.94 8.24 -6.24
C THR A 93 -0.50 8.21 -5.73
N ALA A 94 -1.50 8.17 -6.62
CA ALA A 94 -2.89 8.11 -6.22
C ALA A 94 -3.22 6.84 -5.43
N LEU A 95 -2.74 5.68 -5.90
CA LEU A 95 -2.90 4.39 -5.20
C LEU A 95 -2.27 4.43 -3.80
N TYR A 96 -1.06 4.97 -3.68
CA TYR A 96 -0.37 5.08 -2.41
C TYR A 96 -1.09 6.02 -1.43
N VAL A 97 -1.57 7.18 -1.90
CA VAL A 97 -2.36 8.11 -1.09
C VAL A 97 -3.66 7.47 -0.60
N LEU A 98 -4.40 6.80 -1.50
CA LEU A 98 -5.63 6.10 -1.13
C LEU A 98 -5.37 4.99 -0.12
N GLN A 99 -4.29 4.22 -0.29
CA GLN A 99 -3.89 3.20 0.68
C GLN A 99 -3.61 3.81 2.05
N TRP A 100 -2.93 4.96 2.09
CA TRP A 100 -2.63 5.68 3.33
C TRP A 100 -3.90 6.20 4.01
N LEU A 101 -4.88 6.69 3.24
CA LEU A 101 -6.20 7.05 3.75
C LEU A 101 -6.95 5.83 4.33
N CYS A 102 -6.95 4.69 3.63
CA CYS A 102 -7.54 3.45 4.14
C CYS A 102 -6.90 3.01 5.47
N ALA A 103 -5.57 3.10 5.58
CA ALA A 103 -4.86 2.79 6.82
C ALA A 103 -5.23 3.77 7.94
N GLY A 104 -5.29 5.08 7.67
CA GLY A 104 -5.68 6.10 8.65
C GLY A 104 -7.12 5.93 9.16
N VAL A 105 -8.06 5.62 8.26
CA VAL A 105 -9.45 5.35 8.65
C VAL A 105 -9.57 4.05 9.46
N THR A 106 -8.84 3.00 9.07
CA THR A 106 -8.78 1.75 9.84
C THR A 106 -8.25 2.01 11.25
N PHE A 107 -7.14 2.74 11.38
CA PHE A 107 -6.53 3.07 12.66
C PHE A 107 -7.50 3.83 13.57
N LYS A 108 -8.17 4.87 13.04
CA LYS A 108 -9.19 5.62 13.78
C LYS A 108 -10.32 4.71 14.28
N LYS A 109 -10.85 3.83 13.41
CA LYS A 109 -11.94 2.91 13.78
C LYS A 109 -11.55 1.87 14.83
N LEU A 110 -10.28 1.52 14.94
CA LEU A 110 -9.80 0.57 15.95
C LEU A 110 -9.53 1.23 17.32
N LEU A 111 -9.32 2.56 17.35
CA LEU A 111 -9.04 3.33 18.56
C LEU A 111 -10.29 3.97 19.19
N ASP A 112 -11.28 4.32 18.36
CA ASP A 112 -12.60 4.74 18.81
C ASP A 112 -13.36 3.58 19.47
#